data_AF-A0A1G3QJG4-F1
#
_entry.id   AF-A0A1G3QJG4-F1
#
_cell.length_a   1.000
_cell.length_b   1.000
_cell.length_c   1.000
_cell.angle_alpha   90.00
_cell.angle_beta   90.00
_cell.angle_gamma   90.00
#
_symmetry.space_group_name_H-M   'P 1'
#
loop_
_entity.id
_entity.type
_entity.pdbx_description
1 polymer ?
#
loop_
_entity_poly.entity_id
_entity_poly.type
_entity_poly.pdbx_seq_one_letter_code
_entity_poly.pdbx_strand_id
1 'polypeptide(L)'
;MDAIKACEKKAYILKKDVEIEDRKLKKGDEVKIKVAVGSTWVKIHAYPARADDLKADYLLILYLFDDDFTSKKFNRTLFDERLNAVVTEKGTPGSK
;
A
#
# COMPACT_ATOMS: atom_id res chain seq x y z
N MET A 1 -15.92 -0.43 2.62
CA MET A 1 -14.63 -0.42 1.89
C MET A 1 -14.05 0.99 1.75
N ASP A 2 -14.87 2.03 1.89
CA ASP A 2 -14.50 3.45 1.75
C ASP A 2 -13.35 3.89 2.67
N ALA A 3 -13.28 3.33 3.87
CA ALA A 3 -12.22 3.62 4.83
C ALA A 3 -10.81 3.20 4.33
N ILE A 4 -10.71 2.17 3.48
CA ILE A 4 -9.42 1.72 2.92
C ILE A 4 -9.07 2.55 1.69
N LYS A 5 -10.08 2.89 0.86
CA LYS A 5 -9.87 3.80 -0.28
C LYS A 5 -9.41 5.19 0.13
N ALA A 6 -9.72 5.64 1.35
CA ALA A 6 -9.17 6.87 1.90
C ALA A 6 -7.63 6.90 1.95
N CYS A 7 -6.98 5.74 2.03
CA CYS A 7 -5.52 5.62 1.98
C CYS A 7 -4.95 6.06 0.61
N GLU A 8 -5.70 5.97 -0.49
CA GLU A 8 -5.25 6.43 -1.82
C GLU A 8 -5.03 7.95 -1.90
N LYS A 9 -5.63 8.72 -0.97
CA LYS A 9 -5.52 10.19 -0.95
C LYS A 9 -4.24 10.70 -0.26
N LYS A 10 -3.47 9.80 0.35
CA LYS A 10 -2.27 10.14 1.11
C LYS A 10 -1.01 9.82 0.31
N ALA A 11 0.08 10.50 0.66
CA ALA A 11 1.42 10.15 0.20
C ALA A 11 2.10 9.29 1.26
N TYR A 12 3.02 8.44 0.83
CA TYR A 12 3.73 7.47 1.65
C TYR A 12 5.21 7.44 1.29
N ILE A 13 6.04 6.93 2.20
CA ILE A 13 7.46 6.65 1.99
C ILE A 13 7.66 5.14 2.04
N LEU A 14 8.32 4.55 1.03
CA LEU A 14 8.66 3.12 1.06
C LEU A 14 9.68 2.81 2.16
N LYS A 15 9.44 1.73 2.90
CA LYS A 15 10.36 1.24 3.94
C LYS A 15 11.38 0.22 3.42
N LYS A 16 11.16 -0.34 2.24
CA LYS A 16 12.01 -1.35 1.59
C LYS A 16 12.03 -1.15 0.08
N ASP A 17 13.02 -1.73 -0.58
CA ASP A 17 13.03 -1.79 -2.04
C ASP A 17 11.93 -2.74 -2.52
N VAL A 18 11.29 -2.39 -3.62
CA VAL A 18 10.30 -3.23 -4.32
C VAL A 18 10.70 -3.29 -5.78
N GLU A 19 10.92 -4.49 -6.27
CA GLU A 19 11.34 -4.76 -7.64
C GLU A 19 10.44 -5.84 -8.22
N ILE A 20 9.82 -5.56 -9.36
CA ILE A 20 8.99 -6.50 -10.11
C ILE A 20 9.35 -6.34 -11.57
N GLU A 21 9.82 -7.42 -12.18
CA GLU A 21 10.30 -7.44 -13.57
C GLU A 21 11.36 -6.34 -13.79
N ASP A 22 11.11 -5.37 -14.66
CA ASP A 22 12.02 -4.26 -14.99
C ASP A 22 11.75 -2.97 -14.20
N ARG A 23 10.87 -3.02 -13.21
CA ARG A 23 10.39 -1.84 -12.49
C ARG A 23 10.82 -1.89 -11.04
N LYS A 24 11.32 -0.77 -10.52
CA LYS A 24 11.84 -0.65 -9.17
C LYS A 24 11.36 0.61 -8.47
N LEU A 25 10.92 0.45 -7.23
CA LEU A 25 10.78 1.50 -6.22
C LEU A 25 11.83 1.28 -5.15
N LYS A 26 12.54 2.34 -4.78
CA LYS A 26 13.60 2.26 -3.76
C LYS A 26 13.03 2.62 -2.39
N LYS A 27 13.63 2.05 -1.34
CA LYS A 27 13.42 2.50 0.03
C LYS A 27 13.68 4.01 0.11
N GLY A 28 12.76 4.71 0.77
CA GLY A 28 12.81 6.17 0.89
C GLY A 28 12.08 6.91 -0.23
N ASP A 29 11.68 6.22 -1.32
CA ASP A 29 10.90 6.86 -2.38
C ASP A 29 9.52 7.28 -1.86
N GLU A 30 9.11 8.46 -2.28
CA GLU A 30 7.76 8.94 -2.07
C GLU A 30 6.82 8.34 -3.10
N VAL A 31 5.80 7.65 -2.60
CA VAL A 31 4.82 6.95 -3.40
C VAL A 31 3.41 7.30 -2.98
N LYS A 32 2.50 7.17 -3.95
CA LYS A 32 1.09 7.04 -3.67
C LYS A 32 0.72 5.56 -3.78
N ILE A 33 -0.40 5.20 -3.17
CA ILE A 33 -0.88 3.83 -3.20
C ILE A 33 -2.25 3.72 -3.87
N LYS A 34 -2.50 2.57 -4.47
CA LYS A 34 -3.77 2.19 -5.09
C LYS A 34 -4.29 0.93 -4.41
N VAL A 35 -5.54 0.98 -3.95
CA VAL A 35 -6.19 -0.11 -3.26
C VAL A 35 -7.09 -0.84 -4.25
N ALA A 36 -6.74 -2.08 -4.55
CA ALA A 36 -7.61 -2.99 -5.29
C ALA A 36 -8.21 -4.00 -4.29
N VAL A 37 -9.53 -4.16 -4.33
CA VAL A 37 -10.26 -5.07 -3.45
C VAL A 37 -11.04 -6.05 -4.31
N GLY A 38 -10.84 -7.35 -4.06
CA GLY A 38 -11.64 -8.43 -4.60
C GLY A 38 -12.58 -9.02 -3.55
N SER A 39 -13.32 -10.07 -3.92
CA SER A 39 -14.19 -10.80 -3.01
C SER A 39 -13.44 -11.51 -1.88
N THR A 40 -12.22 -11.99 -2.17
CA THR A 40 -11.39 -12.79 -1.26
C THR A 40 -10.01 -12.17 -1.00
N TRP A 41 -9.79 -10.92 -1.43
CA TRP A 41 -8.46 -10.34 -1.34
C TRP A 41 -8.42 -8.81 -1.32
N VAL A 42 -7.31 -8.29 -0.81
CA VAL A 42 -6.93 -6.88 -0.86
C VAL A 42 -5.50 -6.77 -1.38
N LYS A 43 -5.31 -6.02 -2.46
CA LYS A 43 -4.00 -5.71 -3.05
C LYS A 43 -3.72 -4.23 -2.93
N ILE A 44 -2.53 -3.90 -2.46
CA ILE A 44 -2.03 -2.53 -2.43
C ILE A 44 -0.89 -2.41 -3.43
N HIS A 45 -1.07 -1.52 -4.39
CA HIS A 45 -0.03 -1.16 -5.33
C HIS A 45 0.54 0.20 -4.96
N ALA A 46 1.83 0.41 -5.19
CA ALA A 46 2.49 1.69 -5.05
C ALA A 46 2.96 2.20 -6.41
N TYR A 47 3.02 3.51 -6.54
CA TYR A 47 3.59 4.18 -7.71
C TYR A 47 4.25 5.50 -7.27
N PRO A 48 5.26 6.01 -8.01
CA PRO A 48 5.93 7.25 -7.65
C PRO A 48 4.92 8.39 -7.48
N ALA A 49 4.99 9.14 -6.37
CA ALA A 49 4.00 10.20 -6.08
C ALA A 49 3.97 11.33 -7.13
N ARG A 50 5.09 11.49 -7.84
CA ARG A 50 5.28 12.42 -8.97
C ARG A 50 4.67 11.95 -10.29
N ALA A 51 4.29 10.67 -10.40
CA ALA A 51 3.72 10.11 -11.61
C ALA A 51 2.22 10.44 -11.72
N ASP A 52 1.77 10.58 -12.96
CA ASP A 52 0.36 10.65 -13.32
C ASP A 52 -0.29 9.28 -13.08
N ASP A 53 -1.39 9.23 -12.32
CA ASP A 53 -2.01 7.98 -11.89
C ASP A 53 -2.56 7.15 -13.05
N LEU A 54 -2.93 7.77 -14.17
CA LEU A 54 -3.42 7.02 -15.34
C LEU A 54 -2.30 6.36 -16.15
N LYS A 55 -1.07 6.86 -16.01
CA LYS A 55 0.12 6.37 -16.74
C LYS A 55 1.14 5.69 -15.83
N ALA A 56 0.87 5.68 -14.53
CA ALA A 56 1.80 5.19 -13.54
C ALA A 56 1.90 3.67 -13.56
N ASP A 57 3.13 3.21 -13.36
CA ASP A 57 3.42 1.82 -13.19
C ASP A 57 3.15 1.39 -11.75
N TYR A 58 2.07 0.63 -11.58
CA TYR A 58 1.63 0.12 -10.29
C TYR A 58 2.42 -1.13 -9.90
N LEU A 59 3.20 -1.02 -8.83
CA LEU A 59 3.97 -2.12 -8.26
C LEU A 59 3.25 -2.68 -7.03
N LEU A 60 3.00 -3.98 -6.99
CA LEU A 60 2.34 -4.62 -5.85
C LEU A 60 3.27 -4.60 -4.62
N ILE A 61 2.84 -3.94 -3.55
CA ILE A 61 3.64 -3.81 -2.30
C ILE A 61 3.07 -4.61 -1.13
N LEU A 62 1.78 -4.92 -1.17
CA LEU A 62 1.10 -5.73 -0.16
C LEU A 62 -0.04 -6.51 -0.81
N TYR A 63 -0.15 -7.79 -0.45
CA TYR A 63 -1.25 -8.64 -0.85
C TYR A 63 -1.75 -9.39 0.38
N LEU A 64 -3.06 -9.32 0.64
CA LEU A 64 -3.74 -9.99 1.73
C LEU A 64 -4.91 -10.80 1.18
N PHE A 65 -5.02 -12.05 1.60
CA PHE A 65 -6.17 -12.91 1.31
C PHE A 65 -7.18 -12.87 2.46
N ASP A 66 -8.41 -13.35 2.23
CA ASP A 66 -9.39 -13.46 3.29
C ASP A 66 -8.92 -14.40 4.40
N ASP A 67 -8.20 -15.48 4.04
CA ASP A 67 -7.60 -16.44 4.97
C ASP A 67 -6.54 -15.82 5.90
N ASP A 68 -5.94 -14.68 5.54
CA ASP A 68 -5.02 -13.95 6.44
C ASP A 68 -5.77 -13.28 7.60
N PHE A 69 -7.09 -13.13 7.51
CA PHE A 69 -7.88 -12.51 8.56
C PHE A 69 -8.52 -13.53 9.50
N THR A 70 -8.39 -13.29 10.80
CA THR A 70 -9.10 -14.07 11.83
C THR A 70 -10.62 -14.00 11.58
N SER A 71 -11.22 -15.10 11.13
CA SER A 71 -12.63 -15.24 10.70
C SER A 71 -12.96 -14.87 9.24
N LYS A 72 -11.98 -14.83 8.32
CA LYS A 72 -12.20 -14.51 6.89
C LYS A 72 -12.86 -13.14 6.64
N LYS A 73 -12.80 -12.25 7.64
CA LYS A 73 -13.38 -10.90 7.58
C LYS A 73 -12.26 -9.90 7.64
N PHE A 74 -12.31 -8.88 6.78
CA PHE A 74 -11.32 -7.81 6.76
C PHE A 74 -11.06 -7.24 8.16
N ASN A 75 -9.81 -7.34 8.61
CA ASN A 75 -9.36 -6.77 9.88
C ASN A 75 -8.54 -5.51 9.59
N ARG A 76 -9.09 -4.35 9.99
CA ARG A 76 -8.45 -3.05 9.76
C ARG A 76 -7.11 -2.92 10.47
N THR A 77 -7.01 -3.40 11.71
CA THR A 77 -5.77 -3.35 12.50
C THR A 77 -4.67 -4.17 11.84
N LEU A 78 -4.98 -5.39 11.39
CA LEU A 78 -4.02 -6.22 10.65
C LEU A 78 -3.60 -5.54 9.35
N PHE A 79 -4.56 -4.99 8.61
CA PHE A 79 -4.25 -4.25 7.38
C PHE A 79 -3.29 -3.08 7.64
N ASP A 80 -3.59 -2.23 8.63
CA ASP A 80 -2.76 -1.07 8.94
C ASP A 80 -1.36 -1.50 9.43
N GLU A 81 -1.24 -2.58 10.20
CA GLU A 81 0.05 -3.14 10.62
C GLU A 81 0.87 -3.62 9.41
N ARG A 82 0.26 -4.41 8.52
CA ARG A 82 0.92 -4.94 7.33
C ARG A 82 1.29 -3.84 6.33
N LEU A 83 0.44 -2.83 6.19
CA LEU A 83 0.73 -1.65 5.37
C LEU A 83 1.88 -0.84 5.98
N ASN A 84 1.84 -0.59 7.29
CA ASN A 84 2.91 0.10 8.00
C ASN A 84 4.24 -0.67 8.00
N ALA A 85 4.25 -1.98 7.77
CA ALA A 85 5.48 -2.74 7.59
C ALA A 85 6.19 -2.43 6.26
N VAL A 86 5.45 -1.96 5.24
CA VAL A 86 5.99 -1.72 3.89
C VAL A 86 6.10 -0.23 3.54
N VAL A 87 5.25 0.62 4.12
CA VAL A 87 5.24 2.07 3.88
C VAL A 87 5.03 2.86 5.17
N THR A 88 5.40 4.14 5.19
CA THR A 88 5.02 5.11 6.23
C THR A 88 4.20 6.21 5.59
N GLU A 89 3.12 6.68 6.23
CA GLU A 89 2.42 7.89 5.78
C GLU A 89 3.36 9.12 5.81
N LYS A 90 3.45 9.83 4.69
CA LYS A 90 4.21 11.09 4.60
C LYS A 90 3.41 12.18 5.29
N GLY A 91 3.96 12.73 6.38
CA GLY A 91 3.32 13.79 7.17
C GLY A 91 2.82 13.33 8.55
N THR A 92 2.94 12.05 8.90
CA THR A 92 2.88 11.65 10.31
C THR A 92 4.25 11.97 10.92
N PRO A 93 4.39 12.96 11.83
CA PRO A 93 5.59 13.03 12.65
C PRO A 93 5.67 11.69 13.37
N GLY A 94 6.81 11.00 13.21
CA GLY A 94 6.99 9.65 13.71
C GLY A 94 6.40 9.53 15.11
N SER A 95 5.54 8.53 15.31
CA SER A 95 5.23 8.07 16.66
C SER A 95 6.57 7.76 17.32
N LYS A 96 6.99 8.68 18.19
CA LYS A 96 8.11 8.52 19.12
C LYS A 96 7.87 7.31 20.00
#